data_AF-A0A7S0KB90-F1
#
_entry.id   AF-A0A7S0KB90-F1
#
_cell.length_a   1.000
_cell.length_b   1.000
_cell.length_c   1.000
_cell.angle_alpha   90.00
_cell.angle_beta   90.00
_cell.angle_gamma   90.00
#
_symmetry.space_group_name_H-M   'P 1'
#
loop_
_entity.id
_entity.type
_entity.pdbx_description
1 polymer ?
#
loop_
_entity_poly.entity_id
_entity_poly.type
_entity_poly.pdbx_seq_one_letter_code
_entity_poly.pdbx_strand_id
1 'polypeptide(L)'
;MSDIDLKNLIVTDKSLNDESFSPATNNLLSYFCNDILLLILTYLRSFDLASVQCTCKRFHDRKFIQSVNEYIAQYVYPQELTHGINDGASSLQSYEALRRMELLVLARALSTPEPSTLEGSYIVSKSWVRDALKYIEKCENERERDVLAFRSPESKKKSKKKKPTRKERMRSRRLSDISAPCPDVNVGLTCHHGELALTGSARKANASRRLMDKYAFKVLRKLYPEGKAFKADQATECLQCRMQLEMDRKAEADRKAEEEEQRKLPLSHPLIRAFYLRNKGVPLHCLVRSFDSDKTLKD
;
A
#
# COMPACT_ATOMS: atom_id res chain seq x y z
N MET A 1 -19.97 22.64 -3.10
CA MET A 1 -19.98 22.53 -1.64
C MET A 1 -21.11 23.43 -1.19
N SER A 2 -22.22 22.84 -0.78
CA SER A 2 -23.39 23.55 -0.24
C SER A 2 -23.04 24.14 1.12
N ASP A 3 -23.56 25.33 1.42
CA ASP A 3 -23.44 25.97 2.73
C ASP A 3 -23.84 24.99 3.83
N ILE A 4 -22.88 24.65 4.69
CA ILE A 4 -23.07 23.74 5.81
C ILE A 4 -23.78 24.55 6.90
N ASP A 5 -25.03 24.21 7.19
CA ASP A 5 -25.81 24.84 8.25
C ASP A 5 -25.35 24.32 9.64
N LEU A 6 -24.19 24.81 10.07
CA LEU A 6 -23.54 24.51 11.36
C LEU A 6 -24.37 24.90 12.58
N LYS A 7 -25.46 25.67 12.39
CA LYS A 7 -26.25 26.25 13.48
C LYS A 7 -27.03 25.22 14.31
N ASN A 8 -27.30 24.03 13.76
CA ASN A 8 -28.08 23.00 14.44
C ASN A 8 -27.26 22.05 15.33
N LEU A 9 -25.93 22.15 15.35
CA LEU A 9 -25.06 21.36 16.26
C LEU A 9 -24.74 22.08 17.59
N ILE A 10 -25.34 23.24 17.84
CA ILE A 10 -24.95 24.12 18.93
C ILE A 10 -25.64 23.71 20.23
N VAL A 11 -24.93 22.97 21.07
CA VAL A 11 -25.12 23.05 22.53
C VAL A 11 -24.28 24.24 23.00
N THR A 12 -24.91 25.38 23.29
CA THR A 12 -24.22 26.55 23.84
C THR A 12 -23.79 26.25 25.28
N ASP A 13 -22.54 25.81 25.45
CA ASP A 13 -21.95 25.63 26.77
C ASP A 13 -21.41 26.98 27.26
N LYS A 14 -22.14 27.64 28.17
CA LYS A 14 -21.84 28.98 28.72
C LYS A 14 -21.03 28.92 30.02
N SER A 15 -20.48 27.78 30.44
CA SER A 15 -19.87 27.62 31.77
C SER A 15 -18.33 27.54 31.78
N LEU A 16 -17.64 28.45 31.08
CA LEU A 16 -16.19 28.60 31.21
C LEU A 16 -15.86 29.95 31.86
N ASN A 17 -16.17 30.08 33.15
CA ASN A 17 -15.59 31.11 34.01
C ASN A 17 -15.25 30.45 35.35
N ASP A 18 -14.05 30.74 35.85
CA ASP A 18 -13.43 30.30 37.11
C ASP A 18 -12.90 28.87 37.20
N GLU A 19 -11.72 28.63 36.64
CA GLU A 19 -10.68 27.88 37.36
C GLU A 19 -9.28 28.45 37.03
N SER A 20 -8.45 28.58 38.07
CA SER A 20 -7.09 29.11 38.02
C SER A 20 -6.21 28.34 37.03
N PHE A 21 -5.82 28.98 35.93
CA PHE A 21 -5.04 28.39 34.85
C PHE A 21 -3.60 28.13 35.26
N SER A 22 -3.24 26.85 35.37
CA SER A 22 -1.84 26.41 35.43
C SER A 22 -1.18 26.58 34.04
N PRO A 23 -0.04 27.29 33.90
CA PRO A 23 0.57 27.62 32.61
C PRO A 23 1.09 26.42 31.80
N ALA A 24 1.17 25.23 32.41
CA ALA A 24 1.85 24.08 31.83
C ALA A 24 1.04 23.29 30.78
N THR A 25 -0.21 23.68 30.48
CA THR A 25 -1.08 22.93 29.53
C THR A 25 -1.86 23.81 28.56
N ASN A 26 -1.33 24.98 28.19
CA ASN A 26 -1.93 25.81 27.15
C ASN A 26 -1.69 25.20 25.76
N ASN A 27 -2.46 24.18 25.40
CA ASN A 27 -2.50 23.67 24.05
C ASN A 27 -3.28 24.66 23.18
N LEU A 28 -2.70 25.08 22.04
CA LEU A 28 -3.35 25.96 21.05
C LEU A 28 -4.79 25.52 20.71
N LEU A 29 -5.04 24.21 20.70
CA LEU A 29 -6.36 23.64 20.41
C LEU A 29 -7.45 23.99 21.43
N SER A 30 -7.11 24.31 22.68
CA SER A 30 -8.13 24.70 23.67
C SER A 30 -8.75 26.06 23.37
N TYR A 31 -8.06 26.92 22.61
CA TYR A 31 -8.50 28.27 22.27
C TYR A 31 -9.45 28.33 21.07
N PHE A 32 -9.52 27.27 20.26
CA PHE A 32 -10.46 27.23 19.13
C PHE A 32 -11.88 26.96 19.60
N CYS A 33 -12.86 27.59 18.93
CA CYS A 33 -14.27 27.26 19.12
C CYS A 33 -14.59 25.86 18.56
N ASN A 34 -15.73 25.29 18.97
CA ASN A 34 -16.15 23.95 18.54
C ASN A 34 -16.18 23.79 17.01
N ASP A 35 -16.59 24.84 16.28
CA ASP A 35 -16.73 24.78 14.82
C ASP A 35 -15.37 24.63 14.11
N ILE A 36 -14.38 25.41 14.55
CA ILE A 36 -13.02 25.32 14.03
C ILE A 36 -12.41 23.97 14.40
N LEU A 37 -12.63 23.49 15.62
CA LEU A 37 -12.16 22.18 16.05
C LEU A 37 -12.80 21.07 15.23
N LEU A 38 -14.12 21.08 15.03
CA LEU A 38 -14.82 20.13 14.17
C LEU A 38 -14.24 20.16 12.74
N LEU A 39 -14.02 21.35 12.19
CA LEU A 39 -13.41 21.47 10.86
C LEU A 39 -12.00 20.88 10.81
N ILE A 40 -11.13 21.19 11.78
CA ILE A 40 -9.79 20.59 11.88
C ILE A 40 -9.90 19.07 11.94
N LEU A 41 -10.85 18.55 12.72
CA LEU A 41 -11.04 17.12 12.91
C LEU A 41 -11.54 16.39 11.67
N THR A 42 -12.19 17.07 10.73
CA THR A 42 -12.55 16.46 9.45
C THR A 42 -11.35 16.15 8.57
N TYR A 43 -10.21 16.80 8.81
CA TYR A 43 -8.94 16.53 8.13
C TYR A 43 -8.07 15.53 8.87
N LEU A 44 -8.35 15.29 10.15
CA LEU A 44 -7.61 14.33 10.97
C LEU A 44 -8.20 12.93 10.80
N ARG A 45 -7.32 11.94 10.73
CA ARG A 45 -7.69 10.53 10.65
C ARG A 45 -7.84 9.96 12.05
N SER A 46 -8.54 8.83 12.18
CA SER A 46 -8.70 8.18 13.50
C SER A 46 -7.38 7.91 14.24
N PHE A 47 -6.27 7.70 13.53
CA PHE A 47 -4.95 7.51 14.12
C PHE A 47 -4.31 8.80 14.65
N ASP A 48 -4.63 9.96 14.05
CA ASP A 48 -4.12 11.26 14.50
C ASP A 48 -4.81 11.71 15.80
N LEU A 49 -6.07 11.30 15.98
CA LEU A 49 -6.89 11.69 17.13
C LEU A 49 -6.35 11.18 18.46
N ALA A 50 -5.64 10.04 18.46
CA ALA A 50 -4.98 9.55 19.67
C ALA A 50 -3.90 10.54 20.16
N SER A 51 -3.10 11.07 19.24
CA SER A 51 -2.09 12.09 19.54
C SER A 51 -2.72 13.41 19.98
N VAL A 52 -3.82 13.82 19.33
CA VAL A 52 -4.58 15.00 19.73
C VAL A 52 -5.19 14.84 21.13
N GLN A 53 -5.72 13.65 21.43
CA GLN A 53 -6.27 13.34 22.75
C GLN A 53 -5.20 13.44 23.85
N CYS A 54 -3.99 12.92 23.62
CA CYS A 54 -2.88 13.02 24.56
C CYS A 54 -2.45 14.48 24.85
N THR A 55 -2.69 15.41 23.93
CA THR A 55 -2.23 16.80 24.05
C THR A 55 -3.31 17.75 24.53
N CYS A 56 -4.60 17.43 24.39
CA CYS A 56 -5.69 18.34 24.70
C CYS A 56 -6.83 17.65 25.48
N LYS A 57 -7.07 18.11 26.72
CA LYS A 57 -8.10 17.56 27.62
C LYS A 57 -9.51 17.58 27.03
N ARG A 58 -9.83 18.56 26.17
CA ARG A 58 -11.14 18.67 25.51
C ARG A 58 -11.50 17.44 24.68
N PHE A 59 -10.50 16.74 24.16
CA PHE A 59 -10.67 15.51 23.39
C PHE A 59 -10.94 14.28 24.26
N HIS A 60 -11.03 14.43 25.59
CA HIS A 60 -11.53 13.42 26.50
C HIS A 60 -13.03 13.57 26.82
N ASP A 61 -13.66 14.68 26.45
CA ASP A 61 -15.10 14.85 26.63
C ASP A 61 -15.87 13.92 25.69
N ARG A 62 -16.63 12.99 26.28
CA ARG A 62 -17.43 12.00 25.56
C ARG A 62 -18.49 12.65 24.68
N LYS A 63 -19.11 13.76 25.11
CA LYS A 63 -20.12 14.45 24.32
C LYS A 63 -19.50 15.05 23.06
N PHE A 64 -18.37 15.73 23.22
CA PHE A 64 -17.61 16.25 22.10
C PHE A 64 -17.16 15.14 21.13
N ILE A 65 -16.60 14.04 21.63
CA ILE A 65 -16.22 12.87 20.80
C ILE A 65 -17.42 12.36 19.99
N GLN A 66 -18.57 12.22 20.65
CA GLN A 66 -19.78 11.75 19.99
C GLN A 66 -20.21 12.71 18.87
N SER A 67 -20.25 14.02 19.14
CA SER A 67 -20.58 15.03 18.12
C SER A 67 -19.63 15.02 16.93
N VAL A 68 -18.32 14.83 17.17
CA VAL A 68 -17.31 14.69 16.10
C VAL A 68 -17.59 13.43 15.27
N ASN A 69 -17.83 12.30 15.92
CA ASN A 69 -18.09 11.03 15.24
C ASN A 69 -19.38 11.09 14.40
N GLU A 70 -20.45 11.65 14.94
CA GLU A 70 -21.72 11.87 14.23
C GLU A 70 -21.53 12.79 13.03
N TYR A 71 -20.81 13.91 13.21
CA TYR A 71 -20.52 14.84 12.12
C TYR A 71 -19.71 14.17 11.01
N ILE A 72 -18.66 13.42 11.35
CA ILE A 72 -17.85 12.71 10.36
C ILE A 72 -18.68 11.64 9.63
N ALA A 73 -19.52 10.89 10.37
CA ALA A 73 -20.39 9.87 9.79
C ALA A 73 -21.43 10.45 8.82
N GLN A 74 -21.94 11.66 9.11
CA GLN A 74 -23.00 12.31 8.35
C GLN A 74 -22.48 13.11 7.15
N TYR A 75 -21.34 13.80 7.29
CA TYR A 75 -20.89 14.81 6.32
C TYR A 75 -19.57 14.47 5.62
N VAL A 76 -18.70 13.67 6.23
CA VAL A 76 -17.37 13.38 5.67
C VAL A 76 -17.39 12.11 4.83
N TYR A 77 -17.99 11.04 5.37
CA TYR A 77 -18.13 9.78 4.67
C TYR A 77 -19.54 9.63 4.07
N PRO A 78 -19.66 9.01 2.88
CA PRO A 78 -20.96 8.79 2.31
C PRO A 78 -21.81 7.79 3.11
N GLN A 79 -23.11 8.05 3.19
CA GLN A 79 -24.04 7.24 3.98
C GLN A 79 -24.14 5.79 3.49
N GLU A 80 -23.99 5.58 2.19
CA GLU A 80 -23.98 4.24 1.59
C GLU A 80 -22.77 3.42 2.05
N LEU A 81 -21.71 4.07 2.51
CA LEU A 81 -20.52 3.41 3.03
C LEU A 81 -20.48 3.36 4.56
N THR A 82 -21.34 4.08 5.27
CA THR A 82 -21.41 4.09 6.75
C THR A 82 -22.63 3.37 7.33
N HIS A 83 -23.59 2.91 6.49
CA HIS A 83 -24.75 2.16 6.97
C HIS A 83 -24.39 0.95 7.84
N GLY A 84 -25.16 0.70 8.90
CA GLY A 84 -24.95 -0.41 9.86
C GLY A 84 -23.97 -0.12 11.00
N ILE A 85 -23.33 1.06 11.04
CA ILE A 85 -22.47 1.47 12.17
C ILE A 85 -23.33 1.92 13.38
N ASN A 86 -24.50 2.49 13.11
CA ASN A 86 -25.35 3.14 14.10
C ASN A 86 -26.35 2.19 14.80
N ASP A 87 -26.37 0.90 14.47
CA ASP A 87 -27.34 -0.06 15.03
C ASP A 87 -27.13 -0.35 16.54
N GLY A 88 -26.16 0.32 17.18
CA GLY A 88 -26.02 0.35 18.63
C GLY A 88 -25.80 1.78 19.15
N ALA A 89 -26.76 2.31 19.90
CA ALA A 89 -26.73 3.68 20.47
C ALA A 89 -25.52 3.99 21.38
N SER A 90 -24.76 2.98 21.82
CA SER A 90 -23.55 3.15 22.63
C SER A 90 -22.24 3.08 21.82
N SER A 91 -22.31 2.87 20.50
CA SER A 91 -21.15 2.50 19.69
C SER A 91 -20.22 3.66 19.33
N LEU A 92 -20.69 4.92 19.37
CA LEU A 92 -19.98 6.11 18.88
C LEU A 92 -19.27 6.95 19.96
N GLN A 93 -19.17 6.46 21.20
CA GLN A 93 -18.62 7.25 22.32
C GLN A 93 -17.08 7.26 22.40
N SER A 94 -16.37 6.73 21.39
CA SER A 94 -14.91 6.64 21.38
C SER A 94 -14.33 6.88 19.99
N TYR A 95 -13.07 7.32 19.91
CA TYR A 95 -12.35 7.40 18.62
C TYR A 95 -12.11 6.03 17.98
N GLU A 96 -12.20 4.95 18.76
CA GLU A 96 -12.23 3.59 18.21
C GLU A 96 -13.46 3.37 17.33
N ALA A 97 -14.59 4.01 17.63
CA ALA A 97 -15.77 3.99 16.77
C ALA A 97 -15.50 4.61 15.40
N LEU A 98 -14.81 5.76 15.38
CA LEU A 98 -14.40 6.41 14.15
C LEU A 98 -13.40 5.55 13.36
N ARG A 99 -12.42 4.94 14.04
CA ARG A 99 -11.50 4.00 13.38
C ARG A 99 -12.24 2.83 12.73
N ARG A 100 -13.25 2.26 13.42
CA ARG A 100 -14.09 1.20 12.85
C ARG A 100 -14.87 1.69 11.64
N MET A 101 -15.42 2.89 11.70
CA MET A 101 -16.09 3.50 10.56
C MET A 101 -15.15 3.66 9.37
N GLU A 102 -13.93 4.15 9.58
CA GLU A 102 -12.93 4.29 8.52
C GLU A 102 -12.55 2.96 7.89
N LEU A 103 -12.34 1.91 8.68
CA LEU A 103 -12.03 0.57 8.19
C LEU A 103 -13.20 -0.02 7.39
N LEU A 104 -14.44 0.18 7.82
CA LEU A 104 -15.63 -0.27 7.10
C LEU A 104 -15.79 0.47 5.76
N VAL A 105 -15.66 1.79 5.78
CA VAL A 105 -15.71 2.63 4.57
C VAL A 105 -14.62 2.20 3.58
N LEU A 106 -13.40 1.96 4.08
CA LEU A 106 -12.30 1.45 3.27
C LEU A 106 -12.63 0.07 2.69
N ALA A 107 -13.08 -0.88 3.50
CA ALA A 107 -13.44 -2.22 3.04
C ALA A 107 -14.48 -2.19 1.93
N ARG A 108 -15.52 -1.36 2.08
CA ARG A 108 -16.59 -1.21 1.09
C ARG A 108 -16.09 -0.56 -0.19
N ALA A 109 -15.31 0.53 -0.09
CA ALA A 109 -14.70 1.19 -1.24
C ALA A 109 -13.74 0.24 -2.00
N LEU A 110 -13.01 -0.63 -1.29
CA LEU A 110 -12.13 -1.63 -1.90
C LEU A 110 -12.86 -2.87 -2.42
N SER A 111 -14.11 -3.09 -2.03
CA SER A 111 -14.92 -4.23 -2.49
C SER A 111 -15.81 -3.89 -3.67
N THR A 112 -15.83 -2.63 -4.13
CA THR A 112 -16.61 -2.24 -5.32
C THR A 112 -16.13 -3.00 -6.56
N PRO A 113 -17.04 -3.47 -7.43
CA PRO A 113 -16.65 -4.17 -8.66
C PRO A 113 -15.77 -3.28 -9.55
N GLU A 114 -14.80 -3.87 -10.25
CA GLU A 114 -13.95 -3.11 -11.18
C GLU A 114 -14.83 -2.53 -12.31
N PRO A 115 -14.75 -1.22 -12.61
CA PRO A 115 -15.50 -0.62 -13.69
C PRO A 115 -15.03 -1.17 -15.04
N SER A 116 -15.97 -1.37 -15.98
CA SER A 116 -15.64 -1.86 -17.32
C SER A 116 -15.05 -0.77 -18.22
N THR A 117 -15.26 0.50 -17.89
CA THR A 117 -14.80 1.66 -18.68
C THR A 117 -13.54 2.28 -18.07
N LEU A 118 -12.60 2.65 -18.94
CA LEU A 118 -11.41 3.42 -18.53
C LEU A 118 -11.76 4.89 -18.23
N GLU A 119 -12.77 5.43 -18.92
CA GLU A 119 -13.20 6.81 -18.75
C GLU A 119 -13.72 7.05 -17.32
N GLY A 120 -13.16 8.05 -16.66
CA GLY A 120 -13.50 8.39 -15.27
C GLY A 120 -12.96 7.42 -14.21
N SER A 121 -12.25 6.37 -14.60
CA SER A 121 -11.66 5.39 -13.68
C SER A 121 -10.24 5.78 -13.27
N TYR A 122 -9.78 5.25 -12.14
CA TYR A 122 -8.45 5.45 -11.58
C TYR A 122 -7.74 4.11 -11.41
N ILE A 123 -6.41 4.13 -11.55
CA ILE A 123 -5.54 2.99 -11.34
C ILE A 123 -5.10 2.94 -9.88
N VAL A 124 -5.25 1.77 -9.26
CA VAL A 124 -4.80 1.45 -7.90
C VAL A 124 -3.97 0.16 -7.91
N SER A 125 -2.98 0.05 -7.02
CA SER A 125 -2.17 -1.16 -6.87
C SER A 125 -2.96 -2.35 -6.32
N LYS A 126 -2.99 -3.48 -7.05
CA LYS A 126 -3.63 -4.74 -6.59
C LYS A 126 -2.94 -5.32 -5.35
N SER A 127 -1.62 -5.19 -5.22
CA SER A 127 -0.92 -5.64 -4.02
C SER A 127 -1.33 -4.82 -2.81
N TRP A 128 -1.38 -3.50 -2.96
CA TRP A 128 -1.81 -2.59 -1.89
C TRP A 128 -3.24 -2.90 -1.43
N VAL A 129 -4.19 -3.04 -2.36
CA VAL A 129 -5.58 -3.38 -2.05
C VAL A 129 -5.68 -4.67 -1.26
N ARG A 130 -4.97 -5.72 -1.70
CA ARG A 130 -4.96 -7.01 -1.01
C ARG A 130 -4.41 -6.89 0.40
N ASP A 131 -3.34 -6.12 0.58
CA ASP A 131 -2.69 -6.01 1.89
C ASP A 131 -3.51 -5.11 2.84
N ALA A 132 -4.19 -4.07 2.32
CA ALA A 132 -5.18 -3.29 3.05
C ALA A 132 -6.37 -4.14 3.53
N LEU A 133 -6.94 -4.99 2.66
CA LEU A 133 -8.04 -5.88 3.05
C LEU A 133 -7.62 -6.89 4.13
N LYS A 134 -6.41 -7.45 4.06
CA LYS A 134 -5.90 -8.32 5.12
C LYS A 134 -5.67 -7.58 6.44
N TYR A 135 -5.23 -6.32 6.37
CA TYR A 135 -5.08 -5.49 7.56
C TYR A 135 -6.44 -5.23 8.23
N ILE A 136 -7.48 -4.96 7.45
CA ILE A 136 -8.85 -4.83 7.97
C ILE A 136 -9.30 -6.14 8.64
N GLU A 137 -9.11 -7.29 7.98
CA GLU A 137 -9.42 -8.61 8.55
C GLU A 137 -8.68 -8.84 9.88
N LYS A 138 -7.41 -8.43 9.97
CA LYS A 138 -6.63 -8.49 11.22
C LYS A 138 -7.28 -7.66 12.32
N CYS A 139 -7.62 -6.39 12.04
CA CYS A 139 -8.23 -5.49 13.02
C CYS A 139 -9.58 -6.00 13.51
N GLU A 140 -10.42 -6.58 12.64
CA GLU A 140 -11.68 -7.20 13.03
C GLU A 140 -11.47 -8.41 13.96
N ASN A 141 -10.53 -9.29 13.61
CA ASN A 141 -10.19 -10.46 14.44
C ASN A 141 -9.56 -10.09 15.80
N GLU A 142 -8.80 -9.00 15.88
CA GLU A 142 -8.29 -8.47 17.16
C GLU A 142 -9.45 -8.01 18.04
N ARG A 143 -10.37 -7.23 17.47
CA ARG A 143 -11.56 -6.76 18.19
C ARG A 143 -12.46 -7.90 18.68
N GLU A 144 -12.75 -8.89 17.84
CA GLU A 144 -13.57 -10.03 18.26
C GLU A 144 -12.96 -10.76 19.46
N ARG A 145 -11.63 -10.89 19.48
CA ARG A 145 -10.91 -11.47 20.62
C ARG A 145 -11.04 -10.60 21.88
N ASP A 146 -10.94 -9.29 21.76
CA ASP A 146 -11.06 -8.37 22.89
C ASP A 146 -12.49 -8.38 23.48
N VAL A 147 -13.51 -8.41 22.63
CA VAL A 147 -14.92 -8.53 23.05
C VAL A 147 -15.18 -9.86 23.77
N LEU A 148 -14.64 -10.98 23.25
CA LEU A 148 -14.75 -12.29 23.90
C LEU A 148 -13.99 -12.34 25.23
N ALA A 149 -12.85 -11.67 25.33
CA ALA A 149 -12.08 -11.57 26.56
C ALA A 149 -12.83 -10.78 27.64
N PHE A 150 -13.48 -9.67 27.25
CA PHE A 150 -14.23 -8.81 28.18
C PHE A 150 -15.54 -9.44 28.66
N ARG A 151 -16.22 -10.25 27.83
CA ARG A 151 -17.49 -10.92 28.18
C ARG A 151 -17.34 -12.16 29.08
N SER A 152 -16.12 -12.63 29.33
CA SER A 152 -15.87 -13.87 30.09
C SER A 152 -15.09 -13.70 31.43
N PRO A 153 -15.45 -12.77 32.34
CA PRO A 153 -14.82 -12.71 33.66
C PRO A 153 -15.39 -13.75 34.66
N GLU A 154 -16.65 -14.18 34.54
CA GLU A 154 -17.34 -14.96 35.60
C GLU A 154 -17.44 -16.48 35.38
N SER A 155 -17.14 -17.00 34.19
CA SER A 155 -17.16 -18.45 33.90
C SER A 155 -15.79 -19.14 34.01
N LYS A 156 -14.92 -18.68 34.93
CA LYS A 156 -13.62 -19.32 35.23
C LYS A 156 -13.72 -20.68 35.96
N LYS A 157 -14.90 -21.32 35.99
CA LYS A 157 -15.05 -22.71 36.45
C LYS A 157 -14.97 -23.68 35.26
N LYS A 158 -13.77 -24.25 35.06
CA LYS A 158 -13.49 -25.58 34.48
C LYS A 158 -13.82 -25.87 33.00
N SER A 159 -14.10 -24.92 32.11
CA SER A 159 -14.09 -25.22 30.67
C SER A 159 -12.64 -25.29 30.15
N LYS A 160 -12.13 -26.51 29.93
CA LYS A 160 -10.84 -26.76 29.26
C LYS A 160 -10.74 -25.86 28.02
N LYS A 161 -9.85 -24.85 28.03
CA LYS A 161 -9.51 -24.06 26.83
C LYS A 161 -9.15 -25.04 25.71
N LYS A 162 -10.06 -25.25 24.75
CA LYS A 162 -9.77 -26.03 23.54
C LYS A 162 -8.53 -25.40 22.92
N LYS A 163 -7.47 -26.20 22.77
CA LYS A 163 -6.25 -25.74 22.11
C LYS A 163 -6.66 -25.22 20.72
N PRO A 164 -6.24 -24.00 20.32
CA PRO A 164 -6.58 -23.47 19.01
C PRO A 164 -6.10 -24.43 17.94
N THR A 165 -6.93 -24.65 16.93
CA THR A 165 -6.66 -25.65 15.87
C THR A 165 -5.39 -25.27 15.10
N ARG A 166 -4.73 -26.25 14.43
CA ARG A 166 -3.54 -25.96 13.61
C ARG A 166 -3.83 -24.89 12.54
N LYS A 167 -5.02 -24.92 11.95
CA LYS A 167 -5.48 -23.95 10.94
C LYS A 167 -5.60 -22.53 11.53
N GLU A 168 -6.19 -22.42 12.71
CA GLU A 168 -6.34 -21.16 13.43
C GLU A 168 -4.99 -20.58 13.86
N ARG A 169 -4.09 -21.42 14.40
CA ARG A 169 -2.70 -21.00 14.73
C ARG A 169 -1.95 -20.51 13.50
N MET A 170 -2.07 -21.21 12.35
CA MET A 170 -1.46 -20.75 11.11
C MET A 170 -2.08 -19.45 10.61
N ARG A 171 -3.40 -19.25 10.72
CA ARG A 171 -4.05 -17.98 10.37
C ARG A 171 -3.54 -16.86 11.28
N SER A 172 -3.50 -17.06 12.60
CA SER A 172 -3.00 -16.05 13.55
C SER A 172 -1.55 -15.66 13.29
N ARG A 173 -0.67 -16.61 12.96
CA ARG A 173 0.72 -16.32 12.55
C ARG A 173 0.80 -15.54 11.25
N ARG A 174 -0.09 -15.79 10.28
CA ARG A 174 -0.12 -15.02 9.03
C ARG A 174 -0.61 -13.58 9.24
N LEU A 175 -1.47 -13.36 10.23
CA LEU A 175 -2.01 -12.03 10.54
C LEU A 175 -1.11 -11.22 11.49
N SER A 176 -0.25 -11.85 12.31
CA SER A 176 0.64 -11.12 13.22
C SER A 176 1.56 -10.16 12.48
N ASP A 177 2.07 -10.60 11.32
CA ASP A 177 3.09 -9.88 10.56
C ASP A 177 2.51 -8.79 9.65
N ILE A 178 1.18 -8.64 9.63
CA ILE A 178 0.49 -7.67 8.77
C ILE A 178 0.55 -6.30 9.43
N SER A 179 1.25 -5.38 8.78
CA SER A 179 1.28 -3.97 9.14
C SER A 179 0.10 -3.20 8.55
N ALA A 180 -0.10 -1.98 9.03
CA ALA A 180 -0.98 -1.03 8.35
C ALA A 180 -0.52 -0.85 6.88
N PRO A 181 -1.47 -0.66 5.95
CA PRO A 181 -1.12 -0.41 4.55
C PRO A 181 -0.32 0.89 4.42
N CYS A 182 0.57 0.93 3.43
CA CYS A 182 1.36 2.12 3.12
C CYS A 182 0.43 3.31 2.84
N PRO A 183 0.78 4.54 3.28
CA PRO A 183 0.00 5.73 2.94
C PRO A 183 -0.19 5.96 1.43
N ASP A 184 0.78 5.56 0.61
CA ASP A 184 0.70 5.63 -0.85
C ASP A 184 0.03 4.37 -1.44
N VAL A 185 -1.18 4.56 -1.97
CA VAL A 185 -2.00 3.51 -2.61
C VAL A 185 -1.37 2.92 -3.87
N ASN A 186 -0.40 3.63 -4.45
CA ASN A 186 0.27 3.30 -5.70
C ASN A 186 1.78 3.04 -5.53
N VAL A 187 2.27 2.85 -4.31
CA VAL A 187 3.70 2.62 -4.02
C VAL A 187 4.36 1.49 -4.83
N GLY A 188 3.59 0.45 -5.17
CA GLY A 188 4.08 -0.68 -5.99
C GLY A 188 3.96 -0.46 -7.50
N LEU A 189 3.37 0.67 -7.92
CA LEU A 189 3.13 1.05 -9.31
C LEU A 189 3.90 2.30 -9.70
N THR A 190 4.42 3.07 -8.75
CA THR A 190 5.24 4.26 -9.01
C THR A 190 6.70 3.86 -9.23
N CYS A 191 7.34 4.46 -10.23
CA CYS A 191 8.78 4.40 -10.37
C CYS A 191 9.45 5.50 -9.51
N HIS A 192 10.78 5.51 -9.45
CA HIS A 192 11.53 6.52 -8.71
C HIS A 192 11.36 7.95 -9.25
N HIS A 193 10.88 8.11 -10.49
CA HIS A 193 10.51 9.41 -11.07
C HIS A 193 9.11 9.89 -10.64
N GLY A 194 8.38 9.11 -9.83
CA GLY A 194 7.01 9.42 -9.39
C GLY A 194 5.92 9.15 -10.44
N GLU A 195 6.30 8.58 -11.58
CA GLU A 195 5.40 8.21 -12.68
C GLU A 195 5.01 6.73 -12.64
N LEU A 196 4.06 6.33 -13.48
CA LEU A 196 3.64 4.94 -13.56
C LEU A 196 4.78 4.06 -14.10
N ALA A 197 5.16 3.04 -13.33
CA ALA A 197 6.24 2.14 -13.66
C ALA A 197 5.94 1.31 -14.93
N LEU A 198 7.00 1.05 -15.70
CA LEU A 198 6.93 0.19 -16.87
C LEU A 198 6.57 -1.23 -16.46
N THR A 199 5.52 -1.76 -17.08
CA THR A 199 5.10 -3.16 -16.84
C THR A 199 5.56 -4.12 -17.93
N GLY A 200 6.07 -3.61 -19.05
CA GLY A 200 6.65 -4.38 -20.17
C GLY A 200 5.66 -5.26 -20.93
N SER A 201 4.44 -5.47 -20.41
CA SER A 201 3.35 -6.19 -21.10
C SER A 201 2.00 -5.84 -20.47
N ALA A 202 0.94 -5.87 -21.28
CA ALA A 202 -0.43 -5.67 -20.80
C ALA A 202 -0.85 -6.74 -19.76
N ARG A 203 -0.35 -7.98 -19.90
CA ARG A 203 -0.64 -9.05 -18.93
C ARG A 203 -0.09 -8.73 -17.54
N LYS A 204 1.14 -8.21 -17.46
CA LYS A 204 1.75 -7.77 -16.20
C LYS A 204 1.02 -6.55 -15.64
N ALA A 205 0.64 -5.61 -16.49
CA ALA A 205 -0.17 -4.44 -16.10
C ALA A 205 -1.48 -4.87 -15.43
N ASN A 206 -2.24 -5.77 -16.07
CA ASN A 206 -3.51 -6.26 -15.53
C ASN A 206 -3.34 -7.07 -14.24
N ALA A 207 -2.20 -7.71 -14.04
CA ALA A 207 -1.90 -8.44 -12.81
C ALA A 207 -1.59 -7.52 -11.62
N SER A 208 -1.00 -6.34 -11.85
CA SER A 208 -0.61 -5.40 -10.80
C SER A 208 -1.57 -4.23 -10.60
N ARG A 209 -2.34 -3.85 -11.62
CA ARG A 209 -3.23 -2.70 -11.64
C ARG A 209 -4.69 -3.12 -11.49
N ARG A 210 -5.45 -2.40 -10.67
CA ARG A 210 -6.91 -2.49 -10.53
C ARG A 210 -7.53 -1.17 -10.95
N LEU A 211 -8.62 -1.23 -11.69
CA LEU A 211 -9.45 -0.06 -11.95
C LEU A 211 -10.39 0.19 -10.78
N MET A 212 -10.55 1.46 -10.44
CA MET A 212 -11.44 1.93 -9.39
C MET A 212 -12.25 3.09 -9.94
N ASP A 213 -13.56 3.11 -9.68
CA ASP A 213 -14.39 4.22 -10.10
C ASP A 213 -14.01 5.53 -9.38
N LYS A 214 -14.40 6.67 -9.97
CA LYS A 214 -14.11 8.00 -9.44
C LYS A 214 -14.58 8.21 -8.00
N TYR A 215 -15.70 7.59 -7.63
CA TYR A 215 -16.34 7.79 -6.34
C TYR A 215 -15.58 7.05 -5.24
N ALA A 216 -15.35 5.74 -5.43
CA ALA A 216 -14.53 4.93 -4.55
C ALA A 216 -13.11 5.49 -4.43
N PHE A 217 -12.52 5.96 -5.53
CA PHE A 217 -11.19 6.58 -5.51
C PHE A 217 -11.17 7.89 -4.72
N LYS A 218 -12.20 8.74 -4.81
CA LYS A 218 -12.31 9.96 -3.98
C LYS A 218 -12.38 9.63 -2.50
N VAL A 219 -13.14 8.61 -2.13
CA VAL A 219 -13.20 8.12 -0.74
C VAL A 219 -11.82 7.64 -0.32
N LEU A 220 -11.18 6.79 -1.13
CA LEU A 220 -9.83 6.28 -0.86
C LEU A 220 -8.82 7.42 -0.66
N ARG A 221 -8.86 8.48 -1.47
CA ARG A 221 -7.99 9.65 -1.37
C ARG A 221 -8.20 10.50 -0.11
N LYS A 222 -9.40 10.49 0.47
CA LYS A 222 -9.64 11.10 1.80
C LYS A 222 -8.94 10.30 2.90
N LEU A 223 -8.88 8.98 2.76
CA LEU A 223 -8.26 8.09 3.76
C LEU A 223 -6.73 8.01 3.59
N TYR A 224 -6.27 8.05 2.33
CA TYR A 224 -4.88 7.89 1.89
C TYR A 224 -4.52 9.01 0.90
N PRO A 225 -4.21 10.21 1.41
CA PRO A 225 -3.95 11.39 0.57
C PRO A 225 -2.55 11.41 -0.05
N GLU A 226 -1.68 10.47 0.31
CA GLU A 226 -0.31 10.42 -0.21
C GLU A 226 -0.25 9.74 -1.59
N GLY A 227 0.81 10.06 -2.34
CA GLY A 227 1.06 9.47 -3.65
C GLY A 227 0.31 10.13 -4.82
N LYS A 228 0.75 9.77 -6.03
CA LYS A 228 0.21 10.30 -7.29
C LYS A 228 -1.04 9.52 -7.72
N ALA A 229 -2.07 10.26 -8.14
CA ALA A 229 -3.27 9.68 -8.74
C ALA A 229 -3.05 9.43 -10.24
N PHE A 230 -3.36 8.23 -10.70
CA PHE A 230 -3.29 7.84 -12.11
C PHE A 230 -4.70 7.63 -12.65
N LYS A 231 -5.20 8.59 -13.43
CA LYS A 231 -6.47 8.40 -14.16
C LYS A 231 -6.24 7.39 -15.29
N ALA A 232 -7.11 6.41 -15.43
CA ALA A 232 -6.89 5.26 -16.32
C ALA A 232 -6.84 5.64 -17.81
N ASP A 233 -7.57 6.69 -18.21
CA ASP A 233 -7.63 7.25 -19.56
C ASP A 233 -6.38 8.07 -19.94
N GLN A 234 -5.70 8.66 -18.95
CA GLN A 234 -4.56 9.57 -19.16
C GLN A 234 -3.22 8.97 -18.71
N ALA A 235 -3.24 7.86 -17.97
CA ALA A 235 -2.06 7.27 -17.39
C ALA A 235 -1.18 6.63 -18.48
N THR A 236 -0.05 7.27 -18.75
CA THR A 236 1.02 6.70 -19.57
C THR A 236 2.14 6.18 -18.66
N GLU A 237 2.88 5.19 -19.15
CA GLU A 237 4.07 4.71 -18.45
C GLU A 237 5.18 5.75 -18.50
N CYS A 238 6.07 5.74 -17.50
CA CYS A 238 7.14 6.71 -17.33
C CYS A 238 8.05 6.79 -18.57
N LEU A 239 8.08 7.97 -19.22
CA LEU A 239 8.91 8.22 -20.40
C LEU A 239 10.42 8.09 -20.11
N GLN A 240 10.88 8.55 -18.95
CA GLN A 240 12.29 8.45 -18.56
C GLN A 240 12.72 6.99 -18.37
N CYS A 241 11.92 6.18 -17.67
CA CYS A 241 12.19 4.75 -17.57
C CYS A 241 12.16 4.07 -18.95
N ARG A 242 11.24 4.49 -19.84
CA ARG A 242 11.14 3.93 -21.20
C ARG A 242 12.37 4.24 -22.02
N MET A 243 12.84 5.48 -21.99
CA MET A 243 14.05 5.89 -22.67
C MET A 243 15.27 5.15 -22.14
N GLN A 244 15.39 5.03 -20.81
CA GLN A 244 16.49 4.27 -20.20
C GLN A 244 16.49 2.81 -20.66
N LEU A 245 15.33 2.15 -20.67
CA LEU A 245 15.21 0.76 -21.11
C LEU A 245 15.61 0.58 -22.59
N GLU A 246 15.23 1.51 -23.46
CA GLU A 246 15.63 1.46 -24.88
C GLU A 246 17.13 1.74 -25.06
N MET A 247 17.70 2.66 -24.29
CA MET A 247 19.14 2.91 -24.29
C MET A 247 19.92 1.68 -23.81
N ASP A 248 19.49 1.05 -22.72
CA ASP A 248 20.12 -0.16 -22.17
C ASP A 248 20.02 -1.32 -23.18
N ARG A 249 18.87 -1.47 -23.84
CA ARG A 249 18.66 -2.49 -24.88
C ARG A 249 19.58 -2.26 -26.08
N LYS A 250 19.76 -1.00 -26.49
CA LYS A 250 20.68 -0.66 -27.58
C LYS A 250 22.13 -0.93 -27.18
N ALA A 251 22.55 -0.48 -25.99
CA ALA A 251 23.89 -0.73 -25.48
C ALA A 251 24.22 -2.23 -25.37
N GLU A 252 23.25 -3.05 -24.95
CA GLU A 252 23.39 -4.51 -24.91
C GLU A 252 23.52 -5.13 -26.31
N ALA A 253 22.77 -4.63 -27.29
CA ALA A 253 22.86 -5.09 -28.68
C ALA A 253 24.21 -4.70 -29.30
N ASP A 254 24.67 -3.48 -29.06
CA ASP A 254 25.97 -2.98 -29.52
C ASP A 254 27.11 -3.80 -28.89
N ARG A 255 27.05 -4.08 -27.57
CA ARG A 255 28.04 -4.94 -26.90
C ARG A 255 28.06 -6.35 -27.48
N LYS A 256 26.90 -6.95 -27.76
CA LYS A 256 26.83 -8.28 -28.39
C LYS A 256 27.39 -8.28 -29.82
N ALA A 257 27.14 -7.22 -30.59
CA ALA A 257 27.68 -7.09 -31.94
C ALA A 257 29.20 -6.94 -31.92
N GLU A 258 29.73 -6.14 -31.00
CA GLU A 258 31.18 -5.99 -30.80
C GLU A 258 31.81 -7.31 -30.34
N GLU A 259 31.21 -8.04 -29.39
CA GLU A 259 31.68 -9.37 -28.99
C GLU A 259 31.66 -10.36 -30.16
N GLU A 260 30.64 -10.31 -31.04
CA GLU A 260 30.58 -11.14 -32.23
C GLU A 260 31.67 -10.77 -33.25
N GLU A 261 31.97 -9.48 -33.41
CA GLU A 261 33.06 -8.99 -34.24
C GLU A 261 34.44 -9.37 -33.68
N GLN A 262 34.63 -9.22 -32.37
CA GLN A 262 35.82 -9.68 -31.65
C GLN A 262 36.00 -11.20 -31.75
N ARG A 263 34.93 -12.00 -31.78
CA ARG A 263 35.01 -13.44 -32.05
C ARG A 263 35.41 -13.77 -33.49
N LYS A 264 35.27 -12.85 -34.44
CA LYS A 264 35.77 -13.01 -35.82
C LYS A 264 37.27 -12.71 -35.93
N LEU A 265 37.83 -11.91 -35.01
CA LEU A 265 39.26 -11.55 -34.94
C LEU A 265 40.26 -12.70 -34.63
N PRO A 266 40.00 -13.73 -33.79
CA PRO A 266 40.96 -14.82 -33.52
C PRO A 266 41.25 -15.74 -34.71
N LEU A 267 40.59 -15.53 -35.86
CA LEU A 267 40.92 -16.18 -37.13
C LEU A 267 41.73 -15.25 -38.05
N SER A 268 42.41 -14.24 -37.48
CA SER A 268 43.20 -13.25 -38.23
C SER A 268 44.35 -13.88 -39.02
N HIS A 269 44.89 -15.02 -38.57
CA HIS A 269 45.85 -15.77 -39.37
C HIS A 269 45.11 -16.68 -40.37
N PRO A 270 45.27 -16.48 -41.70
CA PRO A 270 44.54 -17.24 -42.73
C PRO A 270 44.65 -18.77 -42.57
N LEU A 271 45.80 -19.26 -42.08
CA LEU A 271 46.03 -20.70 -41.81
C LEU A 271 45.17 -21.25 -40.65
N ILE A 272 45.01 -20.50 -39.55
CA ILE A 272 44.20 -20.92 -38.40
C ILE A 272 42.72 -20.89 -38.81
N ARG A 273 42.33 -19.91 -39.63
CA ARG A 273 40.99 -19.83 -40.23
C ARG A 273 40.67 -21.04 -41.11
N ALA A 274 41.61 -21.45 -41.96
CA ALA A 274 41.45 -22.62 -42.83
C ALA A 274 41.36 -23.94 -42.05
N PHE A 275 42.01 -24.03 -40.88
CA PHE A 275 41.92 -25.18 -39.98
C PHE A 275 40.55 -25.29 -39.30
N TYR A 276 40.02 -24.19 -38.76
CA TYR A 276 38.74 -24.18 -38.04
C TYR A 276 37.52 -24.35 -38.96
N LEU A 277 37.58 -23.88 -40.22
CA LEU A 277 36.47 -23.97 -41.18
C LEU A 277 36.45 -25.28 -41.99
N ARG A 278 37.29 -26.26 -41.62
CA ARG A 278 37.47 -27.48 -42.42
C ARG A 278 36.40 -28.52 -42.08
N ASN A 279 35.54 -28.85 -43.06
CA ASN A 279 34.48 -29.85 -42.90
C ASN A 279 34.94 -31.30 -43.13
N LYS A 280 36.24 -31.52 -43.38
CA LYS A 280 36.86 -32.83 -43.60
C LYS A 280 38.12 -32.91 -42.75
N GLY A 281 38.36 -34.07 -42.14
CA GLY A 281 39.44 -34.30 -41.17
C GLY A 281 40.82 -33.83 -41.64
N VAL A 282 41.67 -33.48 -40.67
CA VAL A 282 43.05 -33.05 -40.93
C VAL A 282 43.79 -34.19 -41.65
N PRO A 283 44.44 -33.94 -42.81
CA PRO A 283 45.20 -34.98 -43.50
C PRO A 283 46.25 -35.57 -42.56
N LEU A 284 46.26 -36.90 -42.42
CA LEU A 284 47.14 -37.62 -41.50
C LEU A 284 48.63 -37.28 -41.67
N HIS A 285 49.07 -36.94 -42.88
CA HIS A 285 50.46 -36.56 -43.17
C HIS A 285 50.85 -35.18 -42.59
N CYS A 286 49.88 -34.34 -42.21
CA CYS A 286 50.13 -33.07 -41.51
C CYS A 286 50.25 -33.26 -39.99
N LEU A 287 49.86 -34.42 -39.45
CA LEU A 287 50.10 -34.79 -38.06
C LEU A 287 51.52 -35.37 -37.96
N VAL A 288 52.52 -34.52 -38.18
CA VAL A 288 53.92 -34.92 -37.92
C VAL A 288 54.02 -35.16 -36.41
N ARG A 289 54.07 -36.43 -36.01
CA ARG A 289 54.43 -36.81 -34.64
C ARG A 289 55.88 -36.39 -34.45
N SER A 290 56.10 -35.29 -33.75
CA SER A 290 57.42 -34.88 -33.25
C SER A 290 57.85 -35.81 -32.09
N PHE A 291 57.90 -37.11 -32.36
CA PHE A 291 58.42 -38.14 -31.47
C PHE A 291 59.46 -38.92 -32.26
N ASP A 292 60.59 -38.31 -32.58
CA ASP A 292 61.80 -39.04 -32.98
C ASP A 292 63.04 -38.14 -32.88
N SER A 293 63.21 -37.50 -31.73
CA SER A 293 64.52 -36.98 -31.30
C SER A 293 64.86 -37.57 -29.94
N ASP A 294 65.02 -38.90 -29.90
CA ASP A 294 65.68 -39.59 -28.80
C ASP A 294 66.44 -40.83 -29.30
N LYS A 295 67.44 -40.55 -30.15
CA LYS A 295 68.58 -41.41 -30.47
C LYS A 295 69.73 -40.41 -30.62
N THR A 296 70.73 -40.30 -29.75
CA THR A 296 71.52 -41.34 -29.10
C THR A 296 72.39 -40.67 -28.02
N LEU A 297 72.29 -41.11 -26.76
CA LEU A 297 73.42 -41.12 -25.84
C LEU A 297 73.86 -42.58 -25.75
N LYS A 298 74.94 -42.91 -26.47
CA LYS A 298 75.71 -44.13 -26.30
C LYS A 298 76.76 -43.87 -25.22
N ASP A 299 76.93 -44.89 -24.38
CA ASP A 299 78.05 -45.09 -23.46
C ASP A 299 79.43 -44.89 -24.11
#